data_AF-A0A2N7Y4X1-F1
#
_entry.id   AF-A0A2N7Y4X1-F1
#
_cell.length_a   1.000
_cell.length_b   1.000
_cell.length_c   1.000
_cell.angle_alpha   90.00
_cell.angle_beta   90.00
_cell.angle_gamma   90.00
#
_symmetry.space_group_name_H-M   'P 1'
#
loop_
_entity.id
_entity.type
_entity.pdbx_description
1 polymer ?
#
loop_
_entity_poly.entity_id
_entity_poly.type
_entity_poly.pdbx_seq_one_letter_code
_entity_poly.pdbx_strand_id
1 'polypeptide(L)'
;MGPWLDSITGWLTLNPQWLAVAVFIVACVECLAIAGLIVPGTVLLFAIAALAGSGALSLGETLLLGFLGGVLGDVVSYFLGRHFHQNIRRLPGLRHHPEWMSGAEAYFQKYGIASLLVGRFIGPLRPMLPMVAGMCDMPFPRFAAVSLLAGAGWSVAYLLPGWATGAAFRLPLPEGFWPEAGIVAACLAVLIGVSLNSSLRGHRRATLWIGCIGGTLLIALFIGYPYLNDFDQGLMALVQEHRGPAIDRAMVMVTQLGEFKKMFVASAVLTGLLVVARQWRQAIFVGATLLGAALINTGTKLFFARMRPEVLTDPLTSFSMPSGHASGSFAFFLALAVLAGRGQPTRLRLTWLVLGCIPAATIAISRVYLGAHWPTDILAGTLLAMTVCAFSLTLSQHRSLLPPMPPRVWWLILPVCGAVLGFIAFTGTSHALLRYAY
;
A
#
# COMPACT_ATOMS: atom_id res chain seq x y z
N MET A 1 2.27 -22.54 23.32
CA MET A 1 3.50 -22.33 22.54
C MET A 1 4.55 -23.33 23.02
N GLY A 2 5.59 -23.63 22.22
CA GLY A 2 6.64 -24.56 22.65
C GLY A 2 7.54 -23.89 23.70
N PRO A 3 7.99 -24.60 24.76
CA PRO A 3 8.77 -24.03 25.86
C PRO A 3 10.09 -23.36 25.42
N TRP A 4 10.60 -23.72 24.23
CA TRP A 4 11.78 -23.11 23.64
C TRP A 4 11.54 -21.68 23.13
N LEU A 5 10.38 -21.39 22.53
CA LEU A 5 10.03 -20.05 22.06
C LEU A 5 9.84 -19.11 23.24
N ASP A 6 9.20 -19.58 24.31
CA ASP A 6 8.96 -18.78 25.51
C ASP A 6 10.27 -18.43 26.24
N SER A 7 11.26 -19.34 26.21
CA SER A 7 12.61 -19.08 26.74
C SER A 7 13.37 -18.04 25.91
N ILE A 8 13.30 -18.13 24.58
CA ILE A 8 13.96 -17.17 23.67
C ILE A 8 13.32 -15.79 23.77
N THR A 9 11.99 -15.71 23.72
CA THR A 9 11.29 -14.43 23.86
C THR A 9 11.60 -13.81 25.21
N GLY A 10 11.54 -14.58 26.31
CA GLY A 10 11.91 -14.11 27.65
C GLY A 10 13.35 -13.56 27.73
N TRP A 11 14.33 -14.24 27.14
CA TRP A 11 15.72 -13.77 27.11
C TRP A 11 15.90 -12.51 26.25
N LEU A 12 15.20 -12.41 25.12
CA LEU A 12 15.23 -11.25 24.23
C LEU A 12 14.57 -10.02 24.87
N THR A 13 13.49 -10.20 25.65
CA THR A 13 12.88 -9.10 26.41
C THR A 13 13.83 -8.56 27.48
N LEU A 14 14.66 -9.42 28.07
CA LEU A 14 15.71 -9.02 29.02
C LEU A 14 16.92 -8.39 28.34
N ASN A 15 17.14 -8.66 27.04
CA ASN A 15 18.29 -8.18 26.28
C ASN A 15 17.90 -7.56 24.92
N PRO A 16 17.08 -6.50 24.90
CA PRO A 16 16.53 -5.93 23.67
C PRO A 16 17.61 -5.39 22.71
N GLN A 17 18.78 -5.01 23.26
CA GLN A 17 19.94 -4.56 22.50
C GLN A 17 20.47 -5.58 21.48
N TRP A 18 20.49 -6.88 21.83
CA TRP A 18 20.95 -7.92 20.91
C TRP A 18 19.96 -8.14 19.77
N LEU A 19 18.67 -8.00 20.04
CA LEU A 19 17.64 -8.04 19.02
C LEU A 19 17.74 -6.83 18.08
N ALA A 20 17.97 -5.64 18.63
CA ALA A 20 18.18 -4.43 17.84
C ALA A 20 19.38 -4.56 16.88
N VAL A 21 20.49 -5.11 17.38
CA VAL A 21 21.68 -5.41 16.58
C VAL A 21 21.36 -6.47 15.53
N ALA A 22 20.59 -7.52 15.87
CA ALA A 22 20.18 -8.53 14.90
C ALA A 22 19.33 -7.96 13.77
N VAL A 23 18.32 -7.13 14.08
CA VAL A 23 17.49 -6.43 13.09
C VAL A 23 18.36 -5.60 12.15
N PHE A 24 19.30 -4.83 12.71
CA PHE A 24 20.22 -4.00 11.93
C PHE A 24 21.13 -4.83 11.02
N ILE A 25 21.77 -5.87 11.55
CA ILE A 25 22.72 -6.71 10.80
C ILE A 25 21.99 -7.45 9.68
N VAL A 26 20.85 -8.07 9.97
CA VAL A 26 20.09 -8.81 8.96
C VAL A 26 19.60 -7.86 7.87
N ALA A 27 19.10 -6.67 8.22
CA ALA A 27 18.70 -5.67 7.22
C ALA A 27 19.89 -5.21 6.36
N CYS A 28 21.07 -5.03 6.96
CA CYS A 28 22.29 -4.68 6.27
C CYS A 28 22.75 -5.78 5.31
N VAL A 29 22.83 -7.03 5.78
CA VAL A 29 23.22 -8.20 4.97
C VAL A 29 22.25 -8.43 3.81
N GLU A 30 20.95 -8.26 4.04
CA GLU A 30 19.92 -8.43 3.02
C GLU A 30 20.00 -7.39 1.90
N CYS A 31 20.49 -6.19 2.20
CA CYS A 31 20.69 -5.11 1.24
C CYS A 31 22.09 -5.11 0.63
N LEU A 32 23.03 -5.84 1.23
CA LEU A 32 24.40 -5.95 0.76
C LEU A 32 24.48 -6.82 -0.51
N ALA A 33 25.22 -6.33 -1.50
CA ALA A 33 25.46 -7.03 -2.75
C ALA A 33 26.01 -8.44 -2.52
N ILE A 34 25.48 -9.42 -3.26
CA ILE A 34 25.83 -10.85 -3.24
C ILE A 34 25.34 -11.55 -1.97
N ALA A 35 25.57 -10.97 -0.79
CA ALA A 35 25.12 -11.54 0.49
C ALA A 35 23.58 -11.65 0.56
N GLY A 36 22.86 -10.60 0.16
CA GLY A 36 21.40 -10.59 0.12
C GLY A 36 20.77 -11.42 -1.02
N LEU A 37 21.57 -12.07 -1.87
CA LEU A 37 21.11 -13.06 -2.84
C LEU A 37 21.21 -14.49 -2.28
N ILE A 38 22.21 -14.75 -1.44
CA ILE A 38 22.49 -16.08 -0.88
C ILE A 38 21.63 -16.32 0.36
N VAL A 39 21.51 -15.31 1.22
CA VAL A 39 20.74 -15.41 2.46
C VAL A 39 19.26 -15.23 2.14
N PRO A 40 18.35 -16.11 2.63
CA PRO A 40 16.92 -15.92 2.51
C PRO A 40 16.44 -14.82 3.47
N GLY A 41 16.90 -13.59 3.28
CA GLY A 41 16.74 -12.56 4.29
C GLY A 41 15.32 -12.05 4.41
N THR A 42 14.41 -12.28 3.44
CA THR A 42 12.99 -11.94 3.62
C THR A 42 12.33 -12.76 4.73
N VAL A 43 12.65 -14.06 4.80
CA VAL A 43 12.17 -14.95 5.86
C VAL A 43 12.81 -14.60 7.20
N LEU A 44 14.12 -14.32 7.19
CA LEU A 44 14.85 -13.94 8.39
C LEU A 44 14.38 -12.59 8.94
N LEU A 45 14.17 -11.59 8.08
CA LEU A 45 13.61 -10.29 8.43
C LEU A 45 12.21 -10.42 9.03
N PHE A 46 11.35 -11.25 8.43
CA PHE A 46 10.02 -11.50 8.98
C PHE A 46 10.12 -12.12 10.39
N ALA A 47 10.98 -13.13 10.56
CA ALA A 47 11.15 -13.82 11.84
C ALA A 47 11.69 -12.90 12.95
N ILE A 48 12.75 -12.13 12.67
CA ILE A 48 13.31 -11.19 13.66
C ILE A 48 12.38 -10.01 13.93
N ALA A 49 11.61 -9.55 12.93
CA ALA A 49 10.60 -8.53 13.12
C ALA A 49 9.45 -9.05 13.99
N ALA A 50 9.02 -10.30 13.81
CA ALA A 50 8.03 -10.95 14.68
C ALA A 50 8.52 -11.09 16.12
N LEU A 51 9.80 -11.42 16.32
CA LEU A 51 10.41 -11.40 17.66
C LEU A 51 10.50 -9.98 18.23
N ALA A 52 10.79 -8.96 17.41
CA ALA A 52 10.78 -7.56 17.83
C ALA A 52 9.38 -7.13 18.28
N GLY A 53 8.34 -7.55 17.55
CA GLY A 53 6.94 -7.26 17.83
C GLY A 53 6.37 -7.97 19.06
N SER A 54 7.03 -9.00 19.60
CA SER A 54 6.53 -9.70 20.80
C SER A 54 6.68 -8.89 22.11
N GLY A 55 7.04 -7.61 22.01
CA GLY A 55 7.22 -6.69 23.14
C GLY A 55 8.68 -6.31 23.43
N ALA A 56 9.64 -6.76 22.60
CA ALA A 56 11.06 -6.47 22.82
C ALA A 56 11.52 -5.13 22.22
N LEU A 57 10.94 -4.69 21.10
CA LEU A 57 11.25 -3.39 20.47
C LEU A 57 9.96 -2.72 19.98
N SER A 58 9.91 -1.40 20.08
CA SER A 58 8.82 -0.63 19.50
C SER A 58 8.82 -0.70 17.96
N LEU A 59 7.67 -0.42 17.33
CA LEU A 59 7.57 -0.35 15.88
C LEU A 59 8.55 0.69 15.30
N GLY A 60 8.64 1.85 15.95
CA GLY A 60 9.51 2.94 15.52
C GLY A 60 10.99 2.54 15.53
N GLU A 61 11.45 1.90 16.60
CA GLU A 61 12.83 1.40 16.70
C GLU A 61 13.11 0.33 15.65
N THR A 62 12.21 -0.64 15.48
CA THR A 62 12.36 -1.72 14.50
C THR A 62 12.47 -1.17 13.08
N LEU A 63 11.58 -0.23 12.71
CA LEU A 63 11.59 0.42 11.40
C LEU A 63 12.84 1.27 11.19
N LEU A 64 13.29 2.01 12.22
CA LEU A 64 14.48 2.84 12.15
C LEU A 64 15.75 1.99 12.01
N LEU A 65 15.90 0.92 12.79
CA LEU A 65 17.04 0.01 12.72
C LEU A 65 17.10 -0.70 11.37
N GLY A 66 15.96 -1.18 10.89
CA GLY A 66 15.84 -1.78 9.56
C GLY A 66 16.16 -0.80 8.44
N PHE A 67 15.71 0.45 8.56
CA PHE A 67 16.02 1.52 7.62
C PHE A 67 17.52 1.83 7.60
N LEU A 68 18.13 2.07 8.76
CA LEU A 68 19.55 2.39 8.88
C LEU A 68 20.44 1.22 8.40
N GLY A 69 20.09 -0.01 8.77
CA GLY A 69 20.79 -1.21 8.31
C GLY A 69 20.70 -1.37 6.80
N GLY A 70 19.49 -1.22 6.24
CA GLY A 70 19.28 -1.31 4.79
C GLY A 70 20.02 -0.23 4.00
N VAL A 71 20.02 1.02 4.49
CA VAL A 71 20.77 2.15 3.89
C VAL A 71 22.27 1.91 3.97
N LEU A 72 22.78 1.39 5.09
CA LEU A 72 24.20 1.06 5.21
C LEU A 72 24.60 -0.01 4.19
N GLY A 73 23.81 -1.09 4.05
CA GLY A 73 24.04 -2.13 3.06
C GLY A 73 24.05 -1.60 1.62
N ASP A 74 23.11 -0.70 1.29
CA ASP A 74 23.06 -0.01 0.00
C ASP A 74 24.31 0.84 -0.26
N VAL A 75 24.75 1.63 0.73
CA VAL A 75 25.92 2.50 0.62
C VAL A 75 27.20 1.68 0.43
N VAL A 76 27.38 0.61 1.22
CA VAL A 76 28.52 -0.31 1.06
C VAL A 76 28.51 -0.93 -0.34
N SER A 77 27.34 -1.37 -0.81
CA SER A 77 27.19 -1.94 -2.16
C SER A 77 27.51 -0.93 -3.26
N TYR A 78 27.10 0.33 -3.11
CA TYR A 78 27.43 1.41 -4.03
C TYR A 78 28.93 1.67 -4.10
N PHE A 79 29.62 1.75 -2.96
CA PHE A 79 31.06 1.96 -2.94
C PHE A 79 31.84 0.75 -3.47
N LEU A 80 31.37 -0.48 -3.22
CA LEU A 80 31.91 -1.68 -3.88
C LEU A 80 31.77 -1.57 -5.41
N GLY A 81 30.59 -1.15 -5.87
CA GLY A 81 30.28 -0.79 -7.26
C GLY A 81 31.31 0.16 -7.86
N ARG A 82 31.54 1.27 -7.16
CA ARG A 82 32.41 2.37 -7.58
C ARG A 82 33.90 2.04 -7.49
N HIS A 83 34.32 1.22 -6.53
CA HIS A 83 35.74 0.88 -6.37
C HIS A 83 36.21 -0.13 -7.42
N PHE A 84 35.41 -1.16 -7.68
CA PHE A 84 35.80 -2.27 -8.55
C PHE A 84 35.36 -2.09 -10.00
N HIS A 85 34.40 -1.20 -10.30
CA HIS A 85 33.88 -0.96 -11.66
C HIS A 85 33.63 -2.28 -12.43
N GLN A 86 34.23 -2.46 -13.62
CA GLN A 86 34.06 -3.67 -14.43
C GLN A 86 34.74 -4.93 -13.83
N ASN A 87 35.68 -4.77 -12.89
CA ASN A 87 36.35 -5.91 -12.24
C ASN A 87 35.43 -6.66 -11.26
N ILE A 88 34.28 -6.10 -10.90
CA ILE A 88 33.24 -6.77 -10.08
C ILE A 88 32.82 -8.11 -10.69
N ARG A 89 32.82 -8.20 -12.03
CA ARG A 89 32.49 -9.41 -12.79
C ARG A 89 33.45 -10.57 -12.52
N ARG A 90 34.62 -10.31 -11.93
CA ARG A 90 35.63 -11.33 -11.57
C ARG A 90 35.43 -11.91 -10.17
N LEU A 91 34.54 -11.35 -9.35
CA LEU A 91 34.24 -11.90 -8.02
C LEU A 91 33.66 -13.31 -8.14
N PRO A 92 34.06 -14.25 -7.27
CA PRO A 92 33.73 -15.67 -7.42
C PRO A 92 32.22 -15.93 -7.54
N GLY A 93 31.37 -15.23 -6.78
CA GLY A 93 29.91 -15.38 -6.87
C GLY A 93 29.30 -14.86 -8.19
N LEU A 94 29.77 -13.72 -8.70
CA LEU A 94 29.23 -13.11 -9.93
C LEU A 94 29.82 -13.72 -11.21
N ARG A 95 30.99 -14.36 -11.11
CA ARG A 95 31.61 -15.11 -12.21
C ARG A 95 30.80 -16.36 -12.58
N HIS A 96 30.20 -17.01 -11.58
CA HIS A 96 29.37 -18.20 -11.79
C HIS A 96 27.95 -17.86 -12.24
N HIS A 97 27.40 -16.70 -11.84
CA HIS A 97 26.07 -16.23 -12.22
C HIS A 97 26.10 -14.82 -12.85
N PRO A 98 26.62 -14.68 -14.08
CA PRO A 98 26.69 -13.38 -14.77
C PRO A 98 25.31 -12.78 -15.07
N GLU A 99 24.27 -13.61 -15.09
CA GLU A 99 22.87 -13.25 -15.31
C GLU A 99 22.31 -12.26 -14.27
N TRP A 100 22.73 -12.35 -13.01
CA TRP A 100 22.29 -11.43 -11.96
C TRP A 100 22.77 -10.00 -12.21
N MET A 101 23.99 -9.88 -12.75
CA MET A 101 24.58 -8.59 -13.07
C MET A 101 24.02 -8.01 -14.37
N SER A 102 23.91 -8.82 -15.42
CA SER A 102 23.39 -8.36 -16.72
C SER A 102 21.92 -7.94 -16.62
N GLY A 103 21.11 -8.63 -15.82
CA GLY A 103 19.72 -8.25 -15.55
C GLY A 103 19.61 -6.90 -14.82
N ALA A 104 20.42 -6.68 -13.79
CA ALA A 104 20.45 -5.42 -13.05
C ALA A 104 20.98 -4.25 -13.91
N GLU A 105 22.00 -4.48 -14.72
CA GLU A 105 22.56 -3.48 -15.65
C GLU A 105 21.54 -3.10 -16.74
N ALA A 106 20.90 -4.07 -17.38
CA ALA A 106 19.86 -3.82 -18.38
C ALA A 106 18.66 -3.06 -17.78
N TYR A 107 18.29 -3.40 -16.54
CA TYR A 107 17.21 -2.72 -15.83
C TYR A 107 17.60 -1.28 -15.47
N PHE A 108 18.83 -1.06 -15.01
CA PHE A 108 19.36 0.26 -14.68
C PHE A 108 19.49 1.15 -15.93
N GLN A 109 19.99 0.61 -17.05
CA GLN A 109 20.06 1.36 -18.32
C GLN A 109 18.68 1.78 -18.82
N LYS A 110 17.66 0.92 -18.63
CA LYS A 110 16.29 1.18 -19.10
C LYS A 110 15.52 2.18 -18.24
N TYR A 111 15.64 2.09 -16.91
CA TYR A 111 14.82 2.88 -15.97
C TYR A 111 15.62 3.94 -15.21
N GLY A 112 16.94 3.98 -15.37
CA GLY A 112 17.83 4.95 -14.72
C GLY A 112 17.61 5.00 -13.22
N ILE A 113 17.42 6.20 -12.68
CA ILE A 113 17.21 6.45 -11.25
C ILE A 113 15.97 5.72 -10.70
N ALA A 114 14.90 5.60 -11.50
CA ALA A 114 13.67 4.94 -11.08
C ALA A 114 13.87 3.44 -10.81
N SER A 115 14.94 2.84 -11.37
CA SER A 115 15.30 1.45 -11.10
C SER A 115 15.62 1.20 -9.63
N LEU A 116 16.26 2.16 -8.93
CA LEU A 116 16.62 2.05 -7.52
C LEU A 116 15.38 2.08 -6.61
N LEU A 117 14.37 2.88 -6.96
CA LEU A 117 13.13 2.96 -6.20
C LEU A 117 12.31 1.68 -6.32
N VAL A 118 12.05 1.24 -7.56
CA VAL A 118 11.13 0.12 -7.82
C VAL A 118 11.82 -1.22 -7.71
N GLY A 119 13.07 -1.32 -8.18
CA GLY A 119 13.83 -2.55 -8.19
C GLY A 119 14.19 -3.07 -6.80
N ARG A 120 14.09 -2.23 -5.77
CA ARG A 120 14.25 -2.65 -4.36
C ARG A 120 13.19 -3.66 -3.91
N PHE A 121 12.04 -3.71 -4.57
CA PHE A 121 10.97 -4.67 -4.27
C PHE A 121 11.02 -5.93 -5.14
N ILE A 122 12.03 -6.04 -6.03
CA ILE A 122 12.23 -7.19 -6.91
C ILE A 122 13.38 -8.02 -6.35
N GLY A 123 13.05 -9.18 -5.76
CA GLY A 123 13.98 -10.00 -4.96
C GLY A 123 15.40 -10.11 -5.53
N PRO A 124 15.61 -10.69 -6.72
CA PRO A 124 16.97 -10.89 -7.27
C PRO A 124 17.70 -9.60 -7.67
N LEU A 125 16.97 -8.52 -7.98
CA LEU A 125 17.58 -7.27 -8.46
C LEU A 125 17.94 -6.33 -7.29
N ARG A 126 17.24 -6.42 -6.16
CA ARG A 126 17.36 -5.52 -5.02
C ARG A 126 18.80 -5.29 -4.55
N PRO A 127 19.58 -6.31 -4.13
CA PRO A 127 20.94 -6.09 -3.62
C PRO A 127 21.95 -5.72 -4.71
N MET A 128 21.61 -5.91 -6.00
CA MET A 128 22.49 -5.63 -7.14
C MET A 128 22.40 -4.17 -7.61
N LEU A 129 21.24 -3.53 -7.49
CA LEU A 129 21.02 -2.20 -8.05
C LEU A 129 21.89 -1.09 -7.45
N PRO A 130 22.11 -1.02 -6.11
CA PRO A 130 23.06 -0.06 -5.55
C PRO A 130 24.48 -0.25 -6.08
N MET A 131 24.91 -1.50 -6.25
CA MET A 131 26.22 -1.84 -6.81
C MET A 131 26.34 -1.44 -8.29
N VAL A 132 25.31 -1.68 -9.11
CA VAL A 132 25.27 -1.21 -10.51
C VAL A 132 25.33 0.31 -10.58
N ALA A 133 24.59 1.02 -9.71
CA ALA A 133 24.61 2.47 -9.66
C ALA A 133 26.01 3.02 -9.36
N GLY A 134 26.76 2.37 -8.47
CA GLY A 134 28.16 2.68 -8.20
C GLY A 134 29.08 2.38 -9.39
N MET A 135 28.90 1.23 -10.02
CA MET A 135 29.67 0.80 -11.20
C MET A 135 29.51 1.76 -12.39
N CYS A 136 28.31 2.32 -12.56
CA CYS A 136 27.97 3.31 -13.58
C CYS A 136 28.28 4.77 -13.19
N ASP A 137 29.08 5.00 -12.14
CA ASP A 137 29.50 6.32 -11.71
C ASP A 137 28.37 7.32 -11.39
N MET A 138 27.24 6.82 -10.89
CA MET A 138 26.14 7.69 -10.48
C MET A 138 26.59 8.63 -9.34
N PRO A 139 26.30 9.94 -9.37
CA PRO A 139 26.69 10.86 -8.30
C PRO A 139 26.11 10.45 -6.94
N PHE A 140 26.97 10.35 -5.92
CA PHE A 140 26.58 9.90 -4.57
C PHE A 140 25.36 10.64 -3.98
N PRO A 141 25.22 11.97 -4.07
CA PRO A 141 24.04 12.66 -3.51
C PRO A 141 22.73 12.23 -4.15
N ARG A 142 22.74 11.94 -5.46
CA ARG A 142 21.56 11.45 -6.18
C ARG A 142 21.22 10.01 -5.76
N PHE A 143 22.25 9.18 -5.61
CA PHE A 143 22.07 7.80 -5.13
C PHE A 143 21.51 7.79 -3.71
N ALA A 144 22.12 8.55 -2.80
CA ALA A 144 21.73 8.62 -1.40
C ALA A 144 20.27 9.10 -1.23
N ALA A 145 19.86 10.18 -1.90
CA ALA A 145 18.48 10.68 -1.82
C ALA A 145 17.45 9.61 -2.21
N VAL A 146 17.74 8.84 -3.26
CA VAL A 146 16.84 7.81 -3.79
C VAL A 146 16.86 6.55 -2.93
N SER A 147 18.04 6.14 -2.46
CA SER A 147 18.21 5.01 -1.54
C SER A 147 17.55 5.27 -0.19
N LEU A 148 17.59 6.49 0.34
CA LEU A 148 16.87 6.87 1.57
C LEU A 148 15.34 6.73 1.38
N LEU A 149 14.79 7.22 0.26
CA LEU A 149 13.36 7.08 -0.01
C LEU A 149 12.95 5.62 -0.22
N ALA A 150 13.72 4.86 -1.01
CA ALA A 150 13.48 3.45 -1.26
C ALA A 150 13.61 2.61 0.02
N GLY A 151 14.65 2.90 0.82
CA GLY A 151 14.96 2.25 2.08
C GLY A 151 13.84 2.42 3.11
N ALA A 152 13.27 3.62 3.21
CA ALA A 152 12.15 3.88 4.11
C ALA A 152 10.89 3.10 3.70
N GLY A 153 10.56 3.08 2.40
CA GLY A 153 9.42 2.29 1.90
C GLY A 153 9.64 0.78 2.09
N TRP A 154 10.87 0.32 1.90
CA TRP A 154 11.25 -1.07 2.06
C TRP A 154 11.21 -1.54 3.53
N SER A 155 11.71 -0.74 4.47
CA SER A 155 11.69 -1.11 5.90
C SER A 155 10.26 -1.29 6.38
N VAL A 156 9.35 -0.40 5.98
CA VAL A 156 7.91 -0.55 6.26
C VAL A 156 7.36 -1.80 5.60
N ALA A 157 7.59 -2.02 4.30
CA ALA A 157 6.99 -3.13 3.57
C ALA A 157 7.42 -4.51 4.09
N TYR A 158 8.68 -4.68 4.50
CA TYR A 158 9.23 -5.98 4.90
C TYR A 158 9.20 -6.23 6.41
N LEU A 159 9.32 -5.19 7.26
CA LEU A 159 9.34 -5.37 8.71
C LEU A 159 7.95 -5.25 9.33
N LEU A 160 7.08 -4.38 8.79
CA LEU A 160 5.76 -4.17 9.39
C LEU A 160 4.93 -5.47 9.48
N PRO A 161 4.85 -6.34 8.45
CA PRO A 161 4.07 -7.58 8.55
C PRO A 161 4.61 -8.53 9.62
N GLY A 162 5.94 -8.68 9.72
CA GLY A 162 6.57 -9.49 10.76
C GLY A 162 6.31 -8.92 12.14
N TRP A 163 6.56 -7.63 12.32
CA TRP A 163 6.36 -6.94 13.59
C TRP A 163 4.89 -6.98 14.06
N ALA A 164 3.95 -6.71 13.16
CA ALA A 164 2.52 -6.81 13.46
C ALA A 164 2.10 -8.24 13.83
N THR A 165 2.70 -9.25 13.20
CA THR A 165 2.51 -10.67 13.58
C THR A 165 2.99 -10.92 15.01
N GLY A 166 4.16 -10.39 15.38
CA GLY A 166 4.68 -10.45 16.74
C GLY A 166 3.77 -9.79 17.77
N ALA A 167 3.30 -8.59 17.47
CA ALA A 167 2.37 -7.85 18.34
C ALA A 167 1.02 -8.58 18.48
N ALA A 168 0.54 -9.19 17.39
CA ALA A 168 -0.68 -10.00 17.38
C ALA A 168 -0.61 -11.19 18.32
N PHE A 169 0.55 -11.81 18.49
CA PHE A 169 0.72 -12.90 19.45
C PHE A 169 0.81 -12.46 20.90
N ARG A 170 1.09 -11.18 21.18
CA ARG A 170 1.13 -10.61 22.54
C ARG A 170 -0.26 -10.24 23.03
N LEU A 171 -1.07 -9.67 22.14
CA LEU A 171 -2.43 -9.25 22.48
C LEU A 171 -3.31 -10.49 22.72
N PRO A 172 -4.25 -10.45 23.68
CA PRO A 172 -5.25 -11.49 23.87
C PRO A 172 -6.26 -11.43 22.72
N LEU A 173 -5.82 -11.80 21.51
CA LEU A 173 -6.66 -11.82 20.33
C LEU A 173 -7.69 -12.94 20.44
N PRO A 174 -8.88 -12.75 19.87
CA PRO A 174 -9.87 -13.83 19.79
C PRO A 174 -9.31 -15.05 19.06
N GLU A 175 -9.70 -16.25 19.47
CA GLU A 175 -9.19 -17.52 18.91
C GLU A 175 -9.44 -17.64 17.39
N GLY A 176 -10.52 -17.03 16.89
CA GLY A 176 -10.89 -17.01 15.47
C GLY A 176 -10.12 -16.02 14.61
N PHE A 177 -9.27 -15.15 15.18
CA PHE A 177 -8.61 -14.07 14.43
C PHE A 177 -7.77 -14.58 13.25
N TRP A 178 -6.88 -15.53 13.49
CA TRP A 178 -5.97 -16.06 12.46
C TRP A 178 -6.68 -16.77 11.30
N PRO A 179 -7.64 -17.70 11.53
CA PRO A 179 -8.37 -18.32 10.42
C PRO A 179 -9.20 -17.30 9.63
N GLU A 180 -9.87 -16.35 10.30
CA GLU A 180 -10.64 -15.30 9.62
C GLU A 180 -9.74 -14.38 8.78
N ALA A 181 -8.61 -13.93 9.34
CA ALA A 181 -7.60 -13.15 8.62
C ALA A 181 -7.05 -13.92 7.40
N GLY A 182 -6.84 -15.23 7.55
CA GLY A 182 -6.41 -16.12 6.47
C GLY A 182 -7.42 -16.18 5.32
N ILE A 183 -8.72 -16.28 5.62
CA ILE A 183 -9.80 -16.27 4.63
C ILE A 183 -9.82 -14.93 3.89
N VAL A 184 -9.79 -13.81 4.61
CA VAL A 184 -9.78 -12.46 4.03
C VAL A 184 -8.56 -12.28 3.11
N ALA A 185 -7.37 -12.68 3.58
CA ALA A 185 -6.14 -12.60 2.80
C ALA A 185 -6.20 -13.47 1.53
N ALA A 186 -6.72 -14.70 1.63
CA ALA A 186 -6.89 -15.59 0.48
C ALA A 186 -7.85 -15.00 -0.57
N CYS A 187 -9.00 -14.46 -0.14
CA CYS A 187 -9.95 -13.79 -1.04
C CYS A 187 -9.32 -12.61 -1.78
N LEU A 188 -8.58 -11.74 -1.08
CA LEU A 188 -7.87 -10.61 -1.68
C LEU A 188 -6.76 -11.08 -2.62
N ALA A 189 -6.01 -12.12 -2.25
CA ALA A 189 -4.96 -12.71 -3.08
C ALA A 189 -5.54 -13.28 -4.39
N VAL A 190 -6.70 -13.95 -4.34
CA VAL A 190 -7.41 -14.43 -5.54
C VAL A 190 -7.84 -13.26 -6.42
N LEU A 191 -8.43 -12.20 -5.86
CA LEU A 191 -8.83 -11.01 -6.63
C LEU A 191 -7.63 -10.35 -7.32
N ILE A 192 -6.54 -10.13 -6.59
CA ILE A 192 -5.31 -9.52 -7.12
C ILE A 192 -4.67 -10.44 -8.16
N GLY A 193 -4.57 -11.74 -7.88
CA GLY A 193 -3.98 -12.74 -8.78
C GLY A 193 -4.74 -12.84 -10.10
N VAL A 194 -6.07 -12.91 -10.05
CA VAL A 194 -6.90 -12.93 -11.27
C VAL A 194 -6.82 -11.59 -12.00
N SER A 195 -6.83 -10.46 -11.29
CA SER A 195 -6.70 -9.12 -11.89
C SER A 195 -5.38 -8.95 -12.65
N LEU A 196 -4.27 -9.37 -12.03
CA LEU A 196 -2.94 -9.32 -12.64
C LEU A 196 -2.85 -10.29 -13.82
N ASN A 197 -3.22 -11.55 -13.62
CA ASN A 197 -3.13 -12.58 -14.66
C ASN A 197 -4.00 -12.24 -15.89
N SER A 198 -5.25 -11.81 -15.67
CA SER A 198 -6.17 -11.45 -16.74
C SER A 198 -5.71 -10.21 -17.52
N SER A 199 -5.14 -9.22 -16.82
CA SER A 199 -4.57 -8.02 -17.41
C SER A 199 -3.30 -8.32 -18.21
N LEU A 200 -2.39 -9.13 -17.67
CA LEU A 200 -1.11 -9.49 -18.30
C LEU A 200 -1.31 -10.36 -19.55
N ARG A 201 -2.28 -11.27 -19.53
CA ARG A 201 -2.65 -12.09 -20.70
C ARG A 201 -3.48 -11.34 -21.75
N GLY A 202 -3.84 -10.08 -21.50
CA GLY A 202 -4.53 -9.24 -22.48
C GLY A 202 -5.93 -9.72 -22.83
N HIS A 203 -6.63 -10.42 -21.92
CA HIS A 203 -7.97 -10.91 -22.20
C HIS A 203 -8.95 -9.75 -22.43
N ARG A 204 -9.70 -9.79 -23.56
CA ARG A 204 -10.67 -8.75 -23.92
C ARG A 204 -11.74 -8.50 -22.85
N ARG A 205 -12.08 -9.52 -22.05
CA ARG A 205 -13.07 -9.46 -20.96
C ARG A 205 -12.44 -9.30 -19.56
N ALA A 206 -11.13 -9.04 -19.45
CA ALA A 206 -10.43 -8.98 -18.16
C ALA A 206 -11.13 -8.07 -17.14
N THR A 207 -11.50 -6.85 -17.55
CA THR A 207 -12.20 -5.89 -16.68
C THR A 207 -13.54 -6.41 -16.18
N LEU A 208 -14.29 -7.15 -17.02
CA LEU A 208 -15.57 -7.74 -16.62
C LEU A 208 -15.35 -8.83 -15.56
N TRP A 209 -14.38 -9.72 -15.77
CA TRP A 209 -14.03 -10.77 -14.80
C TRP A 209 -13.61 -10.18 -13.45
N ILE A 210 -12.81 -9.12 -13.47
CA ILE A 210 -12.41 -8.39 -12.25
C ILE A 210 -13.64 -7.81 -11.54
N GLY A 211 -14.56 -7.19 -12.29
CA GLY A 211 -15.81 -6.65 -11.74
C GLY A 211 -16.71 -7.75 -11.15
N CYS A 212 -16.87 -8.88 -11.85
CA CYS A 212 -17.66 -10.01 -11.36
C CYS A 212 -17.08 -10.60 -10.08
N ILE A 213 -15.76 -10.88 -10.04
CA ILE A 213 -15.10 -11.43 -8.85
C ILE A 213 -15.16 -10.44 -7.70
N GLY A 214 -14.89 -9.15 -7.95
CA GLY A 214 -15.02 -8.10 -6.95
C GLY A 214 -16.44 -7.99 -6.38
N GLY A 215 -17.45 -8.07 -7.24
CA GLY A 215 -18.86 -8.09 -6.85
C GLY A 215 -19.25 -9.33 -6.05
N THR A 216 -18.78 -10.51 -6.45
CA THR A 216 -19.00 -11.75 -5.69
C THR A 216 -18.36 -11.69 -4.31
N LEU A 217 -17.12 -11.19 -4.21
CA LEU A 217 -16.45 -11.01 -2.91
C LEU A 217 -17.15 -9.94 -2.05
N LEU A 218 -17.66 -8.87 -2.66
CA LEU A 218 -18.43 -7.86 -1.94
C LEU A 218 -19.73 -8.44 -1.35
N ILE A 219 -20.47 -9.23 -2.14
CA ILE A 219 -21.68 -9.92 -1.67
C ILE A 219 -21.34 -10.93 -0.59
N ALA A 220 -20.29 -11.72 -0.78
CA ALA A 220 -19.81 -12.68 0.21
C ALA A 220 -19.43 -11.98 1.53
N LEU A 221 -18.77 -10.82 1.47
CA LEU A 221 -18.45 -10.02 2.64
C LEU A 221 -19.71 -9.45 3.32
N PHE A 222 -20.69 -8.98 2.55
CA PHE A 222 -21.95 -8.49 3.10
C PHE A 222 -22.77 -9.56 3.83
N ILE A 223 -22.67 -10.83 3.40
CA ILE A 223 -23.30 -11.97 4.08
C ILE A 223 -22.42 -12.45 5.24
N GLY A 224 -21.09 -12.43 5.05
CA GLY A 224 -20.12 -13.04 5.93
C GLY A 224 -19.59 -12.15 7.06
N TYR A 225 -19.79 -10.83 7.03
CA TYR A 225 -19.23 -9.93 8.05
C TYR A 225 -19.59 -10.27 9.51
N PRO A 226 -20.77 -10.84 9.85
CA PRO A 226 -21.06 -11.23 11.23
C PRO A 226 -20.13 -12.34 11.75
N TYR A 227 -19.58 -13.16 10.84
CA TYR A 227 -18.61 -14.22 11.12
C TYR A 227 -17.15 -13.73 11.02
N LEU A 228 -16.92 -12.41 10.90
CA LEU A 228 -15.59 -11.80 10.83
C LEU A 228 -15.34 -10.85 12.02
N ASN A 229 -16.05 -11.08 13.14
CA ASN A 229 -16.00 -10.22 14.31
C ASN A 229 -14.64 -10.32 15.02
N ASP A 230 -14.04 -11.51 15.04
CA ASP A 230 -12.74 -11.75 15.66
C ASP A 230 -11.63 -11.05 14.87
N PHE A 231 -11.70 -11.09 13.54
CA PHE A 231 -10.84 -10.33 12.63
C PHE A 231 -10.97 -8.81 12.87
N ASP A 232 -12.20 -8.31 12.94
CA ASP A 232 -12.47 -6.89 13.14
C ASP A 232 -11.93 -6.38 14.49
N GLN A 233 -12.20 -7.11 15.57
CA GLN A 233 -11.72 -6.75 16.91
C GLN A 233 -10.21 -6.91 17.04
N GLY A 234 -9.65 -8.00 16.52
CA GLY A 234 -8.23 -8.26 16.64
C GLY A 234 -7.38 -7.27 15.87
N LEU A 235 -7.78 -6.92 14.64
CA LEU A 235 -7.08 -5.90 13.87
C LEU A 235 -7.28 -4.51 14.47
N MET A 236 -8.45 -4.21 15.04
CA MET A 236 -8.67 -2.97 15.76
C MET A 236 -7.74 -2.87 16.98
N ALA A 237 -7.67 -3.90 17.81
CA ALA A 237 -6.79 -3.94 18.98
C ALA A 237 -5.32 -3.72 18.60
N LEU A 238 -4.85 -4.40 17.55
CA LEU A 238 -3.51 -4.22 16.99
C LEU A 238 -3.24 -2.79 16.56
N VAL A 239 -4.20 -2.15 15.92
CA VAL A 239 -4.03 -0.78 15.43
C VAL A 239 -4.11 0.22 16.58
N GLN A 240 -4.98 0.00 17.57
CA GLN A 240 -5.15 0.89 18.72
C GLN A 240 -3.94 0.86 19.68
N GLU A 241 -3.26 -0.29 19.84
CA GLU A 241 -2.04 -0.39 20.69
C GLU A 241 -0.91 0.55 20.21
N HIS A 242 -0.85 0.83 18.91
CA HIS A 242 0.24 1.60 18.28
C HIS A 242 -0.07 3.08 18.08
N ARG A 243 -1.08 3.59 18.79
CA ARG A 243 -1.45 4.99 18.67
C ARG A 243 -0.48 5.90 19.40
N GLY A 244 -0.31 7.10 18.84
CA GLY A 244 0.54 8.12 19.44
C GLY A 244 0.20 9.52 18.95
N PRO A 245 0.48 10.58 19.74
CA PRO A 245 0.02 11.95 19.44
C PRO A 245 0.47 12.49 18.08
N ALA A 246 1.66 12.10 17.61
CA ALA A 246 2.19 12.53 16.32
C ALA A 246 1.47 11.82 15.15
N ILE A 247 1.24 10.51 15.27
CA ILE A 247 0.56 9.71 14.25
C ILE A 247 -0.92 10.07 14.22
N ASP A 248 -1.54 10.36 15.36
CA ASP A 248 -2.92 10.85 15.46
C ASP A 248 -3.11 12.12 14.63
N ARG A 249 -2.24 13.13 14.78
CA ARG A 249 -2.32 14.35 13.96
C ARG A 249 -2.20 14.06 12.47
N ALA A 250 -1.24 13.21 12.08
CA ALA A 250 -1.05 12.82 10.68
C ALA A 250 -2.29 12.11 10.12
N MET A 251 -2.84 11.15 10.86
CA MET A 251 -4.02 10.37 10.43
C MET A 251 -5.28 11.23 10.39
N VAL A 252 -5.42 12.22 11.29
CA VAL A 252 -6.49 13.23 11.22
C VAL A 252 -6.37 14.09 9.97
N MET A 253 -5.17 14.55 9.59
CA MET A 253 -4.98 15.30 8.35
C MET A 253 -5.30 14.45 7.12
N VAL A 254 -4.85 13.19 7.11
CA VAL A 254 -5.12 12.25 6.01
C VAL A 254 -6.62 11.94 5.89
N THR A 255 -7.32 11.66 7.00
CA THR A 255 -8.73 11.25 6.91
C THR A 255 -9.62 12.36 6.37
N GLN A 256 -9.24 13.62 6.54
CA GLN A 256 -10.03 14.75 6.02
C GLN A 256 -10.14 14.73 4.50
N LEU A 257 -9.11 14.25 3.81
CA LEU A 257 -9.16 14.09 2.36
C LEU A 257 -10.32 13.18 1.94
N GLY A 258 -10.68 12.19 2.76
CA GLY A 258 -11.76 11.25 2.49
C GLY A 258 -13.16 11.69 2.91
N GLU A 259 -13.32 12.88 3.50
CA GLU A 259 -14.62 13.36 3.97
C GLU A 259 -15.60 13.49 2.79
N PHE A 260 -16.85 13.05 2.97
CA PHE A 260 -17.85 13.00 1.89
C PHE A 260 -18.00 14.34 1.14
N LYS A 261 -18.15 15.46 1.85
CA LYS A 261 -18.30 16.79 1.24
C LYS A 261 -17.05 17.18 0.43
N LYS A 262 -15.87 16.94 0.99
CA LYS A 262 -14.57 17.25 0.37
C LYS A 262 -14.33 16.39 -0.88
N MET A 263 -14.61 15.09 -0.80
CA MET A 263 -14.54 14.16 -1.93
C MET A 263 -15.58 14.45 -3.00
N PHE A 264 -16.78 14.88 -2.62
CA PHE A 264 -17.82 15.30 -3.57
C PHE A 264 -17.36 16.51 -4.39
N VAL A 265 -16.77 17.53 -3.74
CA VAL A 265 -16.20 18.69 -4.44
C VAL A 265 -15.07 18.26 -5.38
N ALA A 266 -14.11 17.46 -4.91
CA ALA A 266 -13.02 16.96 -5.75
C ALA A 266 -13.53 16.17 -6.97
N SER A 267 -14.55 15.33 -6.75
CA SER A 267 -15.23 14.53 -7.78
C SER A 267 -15.96 15.38 -8.80
N ALA A 268 -16.68 16.42 -8.35
CA ALA A 268 -17.37 17.37 -9.20
C ALA A 268 -16.39 18.19 -10.04
N VAL A 269 -15.27 18.64 -9.44
CA VAL A 269 -14.20 19.34 -10.15
C VAL A 269 -13.58 18.44 -11.23
N LEU A 270 -13.19 17.21 -10.90
CA LEU A 270 -12.61 16.29 -11.88
C LEU A 270 -13.57 16.04 -13.05
N THR A 271 -14.84 15.75 -12.76
CA THR A 271 -15.86 15.50 -13.79
C THR A 271 -16.12 16.76 -14.62
N GLY A 272 -16.22 17.93 -13.99
CA GLY A 272 -16.40 19.22 -14.65
C GLY A 272 -15.24 19.59 -15.56
N LEU A 273 -13.98 19.38 -15.12
CA LEU A 273 -12.80 19.59 -15.95
C LEU A 273 -12.81 18.72 -17.19
N LEU A 274 -13.24 17.46 -17.08
CA LEU A 274 -13.37 16.56 -18.24
C LEU A 274 -14.45 17.03 -19.21
N VAL A 275 -15.58 17.53 -18.71
CA VAL A 275 -16.65 18.13 -19.52
C VAL A 275 -16.16 19.38 -20.25
N VAL A 276 -15.50 20.31 -19.55
CA VAL A 276 -14.94 21.54 -20.13
C VAL A 276 -13.86 21.22 -21.17
N ALA A 277 -13.02 20.21 -20.91
CA ALA A 277 -12.02 19.69 -21.85
C ALA A 277 -12.62 18.87 -23.01
N ARG A 278 -13.96 18.80 -23.12
CA ARG A 278 -14.72 18.06 -24.13
C ARG A 278 -14.39 16.55 -24.18
N GLN A 279 -13.91 15.99 -23.07
CA GLN A 279 -13.60 14.57 -22.90
C GLN A 279 -14.84 13.80 -22.40
N TRP A 280 -15.92 13.82 -23.19
CA TRP A 280 -17.24 13.32 -22.77
C TRP A 280 -17.25 11.85 -22.35
N ARG A 281 -16.53 10.98 -23.05
CA ARG A 281 -16.48 9.55 -22.73
C ARG A 281 -15.78 9.28 -21.40
N GLN A 282 -14.71 10.02 -21.13
CA GLN A 282 -13.98 9.97 -19.86
C GLN A 282 -14.82 10.57 -18.74
N ALA A 283 -15.53 11.67 -18.99
CA ALA A 283 -16.46 12.28 -18.05
C ALA A 283 -17.60 11.32 -17.67
N ILE A 284 -18.19 10.61 -18.64
CA ILE A 284 -19.23 9.59 -18.40
C ILE A 284 -18.66 8.45 -17.56
N PHE A 285 -17.48 7.93 -17.89
CA PHE A 285 -16.84 6.86 -17.12
C PHE A 285 -16.57 7.27 -15.66
N VAL A 286 -15.97 8.45 -15.47
CA VAL A 286 -15.64 8.99 -14.14
C VAL A 286 -16.91 9.29 -13.36
N GLY A 287 -17.86 9.99 -13.98
CA GLY A 287 -19.14 10.33 -13.38
C GLY A 287 -19.94 9.09 -12.97
N ALA A 288 -20.02 8.08 -13.83
CA ALA A 288 -20.68 6.81 -13.52
C ALA A 288 -19.99 6.06 -12.37
N THR A 289 -18.64 6.06 -12.34
CA THR A 289 -17.88 5.42 -11.27
C THR A 289 -18.12 6.10 -9.93
N LEU A 290 -18.02 7.43 -9.89
CA LEU A 290 -18.15 8.23 -8.67
C LEU A 290 -19.58 8.25 -8.14
N LEU A 291 -20.56 8.53 -9.02
CA LEU A 291 -21.97 8.55 -8.67
C LEU A 291 -22.46 7.15 -8.27
N GLY A 292 -22.08 6.13 -9.04
CA GLY A 292 -22.43 4.74 -8.73
C GLY A 292 -21.89 4.30 -7.38
N ALA A 293 -20.64 4.61 -7.06
CA ALA A 293 -20.05 4.29 -5.76
C ALA A 293 -20.76 5.02 -4.61
N ALA A 294 -21.11 6.31 -4.79
CA ALA A 294 -21.82 7.10 -3.79
C ALA A 294 -23.26 6.61 -3.53
N LEU A 295 -24.00 6.28 -4.59
CA LEU A 295 -25.37 5.79 -4.50
C LEU A 295 -25.44 4.40 -3.87
N ILE A 296 -24.59 3.46 -4.34
CA ILE A 296 -24.56 2.10 -3.79
C ILE A 296 -24.07 2.12 -2.34
N ASN A 297 -23.07 2.95 -2.00
CA ASN A 297 -22.64 3.11 -0.61
C ASN A 297 -23.80 3.62 0.26
N THR A 298 -24.46 4.71 -0.13
CA THR A 298 -25.59 5.27 0.63
C THR A 298 -26.73 4.24 0.79
N GLY A 299 -27.10 3.53 -0.28
CA GLY A 299 -28.17 2.53 -0.25
C GLY A 299 -27.85 1.34 0.65
N THR A 300 -26.66 0.74 0.49
CA THR A 300 -26.22 -0.39 1.34
C THR A 300 -26.05 0.03 2.81
N LYS A 301 -25.64 1.27 3.05
CA LYS A 301 -25.49 1.83 4.39
C LYS A 301 -26.79 1.95 5.16
N LEU A 302 -27.87 2.32 4.47
CA LEU A 302 -29.21 2.32 5.05
C LEU A 302 -29.76 0.91 5.25
N PHE A 303 -29.33 -0.06 4.43
CA PHE A 303 -29.78 -1.45 4.52
C PHE A 303 -29.16 -2.21 5.70
N PHE A 304 -27.84 -2.12 5.90
CA PHE A 304 -27.16 -2.88 6.97
C PHE A 304 -27.31 -2.24 8.34
N ALA A 305 -27.44 -0.92 8.41
CA ALA A 305 -27.58 -0.17 9.66
C ALA A 305 -26.55 -0.55 10.75
N ARG A 306 -25.33 -0.95 10.36
CA ARG A 306 -24.30 -1.46 11.27
C ARG A 306 -23.78 -0.34 12.19
N MET A 307 -23.63 -0.66 13.47
CA MET A 307 -23.05 0.22 14.49
C MET A 307 -21.53 0.40 14.29
N ARG A 308 -21.02 1.56 14.71
CA ARG A 308 -19.58 1.90 14.67
C ARG A 308 -18.84 1.34 15.89
N PRO A 309 -17.50 1.22 15.85
CA PRO A 309 -16.70 0.99 17.03
C PRO A 309 -16.89 2.13 18.07
N GLU A 310 -17.00 1.80 19.34
CA GLU A 310 -17.22 2.75 20.46
C GLU A 310 -15.92 3.39 20.96
N VAL A 311 -15.04 3.80 20.04
CA VAL A 311 -13.72 4.36 20.40
C VAL A 311 -13.75 5.91 20.45
N LEU A 312 -14.68 6.55 19.74
CA LEU A 312 -14.74 8.03 19.63
C LEU A 312 -15.57 8.66 20.76
N THR A 313 -15.05 9.75 21.35
CA THR A 313 -15.72 10.58 22.36
C THR A 313 -16.97 11.30 21.83
N ASP A 314 -16.98 11.67 20.54
CA ASP A 314 -18.15 12.22 19.84
C ASP A 314 -18.66 11.22 18.77
N PRO A 315 -19.76 10.49 19.04
CA PRO A 315 -20.22 9.42 18.18
C PRO A 315 -20.76 9.96 16.85
N LEU A 316 -20.20 9.46 15.75
CA LEU A 316 -20.68 9.77 14.41
C LEU A 316 -22.09 9.19 14.20
N THR A 317 -23.08 10.05 13.95
CA THR A 317 -24.51 9.71 13.82
C THR A 317 -24.90 8.86 12.60
N SER A 318 -23.93 8.44 11.77
CA SER A 318 -24.16 7.67 10.56
C SER A 318 -23.61 6.25 10.70
N PHE A 319 -24.27 5.26 10.11
CA PHE A 319 -23.87 3.84 10.13
C PHE A 319 -22.42 3.59 9.67
N SER A 320 -21.88 2.41 9.97
CA SER A 320 -20.49 2.06 9.74
C SER A 320 -20.24 1.42 8.37
N MET A 321 -21.08 0.46 7.96
CA MET A 321 -20.88 -0.35 6.76
C MET A 321 -21.68 0.16 5.55
N PRO A 322 -21.11 0.21 4.33
CA PRO A 322 -19.69 0.24 4.00
C PRO A 322 -19.07 1.64 4.23
N SER A 323 -17.76 1.71 4.39
CA SER A 323 -17.08 2.98 4.64
C SER A 323 -17.10 3.91 3.42
N GLY A 324 -17.74 5.07 3.57
CA GLY A 324 -17.80 6.11 2.53
C GLY A 324 -16.44 6.77 2.23
N HIS A 325 -15.55 6.85 3.21
CA HIS A 325 -14.19 7.37 3.00
C HIS A 325 -13.39 6.41 2.09
N ALA A 326 -13.48 5.10 2.36
CA ALA A 326 -12.84 4.08 1.53
C ALA A 326 -13.47 4.06 0.13
N SER A 327 -14.79 3.92 0.00
CA SER A 327 -15.40 3.81 -1.33
C SER A 327 -15.23 5.08 -2.18
N GLY A 328 -15.35 6.27 -1.58
CA GLY A 328 -15.16 7.54 -2.29
C GLY A 328 -13.73 7.75 -2.77
N SER A 329 -12.75 7.55 -1.88
CA SER A 329 -11.33 7.72 -2.23
C SER A 329 -10.87 6.69 -3.27
N PHE A 330 -11.21 5.41 -3.11
CA PHE A 330 -10.89 4.39 -4.11
C PHE A 330 -11.57 4.67 -5.45
N ALA A 331 -12.85 5.07 -5.47
CA ALA A 331 -13.53 5.39 -6.73
C ALA A 331 -12.84 6.55 -7.47
N PHE A 332 -12.45 7.61 -6.75
CA PHE A 332 -11.77 8.78 -7.31
C PHE A 332 -10.37 8.44 -7.86
N PHE A 333 -9.52 7.84 -7.03
CA PHE A 333 -8.14 7.57 -7.43
C PHE A 333 -8.03 6.41 -8.43
N LEU A 334 -8.88 5.38 -8.36
CA LEU A 334 -8.92 4.32 -9.39
C LEU A 334 -9.39 4.88 -10.73
N ALA A 335 -10.40 5.75 -10.77
CA ALA A 335 -10.86 6.35 -12.01
C ALA A 335 -9.73 7.18 -12.68
N LEU A 336 -9.02 8.00 -11.89
CA LEU A 336 -7.83 8.73 -12.35
C LEU A 336 -6.73 7.80 -12.86
N ALA A 337 -6.40 6.75 -12.10
CA ALA A 337 -5.39 5.77 -12.47
C ALA A 337 -5.72 5.02 -13.76
N VAL A 338 -7.00 4.61 -13.92
CA VAL A 338 -7.50 3.96 -15.15
C VAL A 338 -7.34 4.88 -16.35
N LEU A 339 -7.66 6.16 -16.21
CA LEU A 339 -7.48 7.17 -17.25
C LEU A 339 -5.99 7.39 -17.58
N ALA A 340 -5.13 7.49 -16.57
CA ALA A 340 -3.68 7.69 -16.73
C ALA A 340 -3.00 6.52 -17.47
N GLY A 341 -3.44 5.29 -17.22
CA GLY A 341 -2.93 4.11 -17.91
C GLY A 341 -3.41 3.95 -19.36
N ARG A 342 -4.38 4.74 -19.84
CA ARG A 342 -4.89 4.58 -21.21
C ARG A 342 -3.77 4.87 -22.24
N GLY A 343 -3.72 4.06 -23.30
CA GLY A 343 -2.71 4.18 -24.37
C GLY A 343 -1.33 3.62 -24.01
N GLN A 344 -1.09 3.20 -22.76
CA GLN A 344 0.19 2.67 -22.31
C GLN A 344 0.22 1.13 -22.32
N PRO A 345 1.40 0.48 -22.33
CA PRO A 345 1.53 -0.97 -22.15
C PRO A 345 0.98 -1.44 -20.79
N THR A 346 0.58 -2.71 -20.71
CA THR A 346 -0.05 -3.30 -19.50
C THR A 346 0.75 -3.07 -18.22
N ARG A 347 2.08 -3.15 -18.28
CA ARG A 347 2.94 -2.94 -17.09
C ARG A 347 2.76 -1.53 -16.51
N LEU A 348 2.78 -0.49 -17.34
CA LEU A 348 2.59 0.89 -16.89
C LEU A 348 1.14 1.13 -16.43
N ARG A 349 0.15 0.48 -17.05
CA ARG A 349 -1.25 0.52 -16.58
C ARG A 349 -1.36 0.03 -15.14
N LEU A 350 -0.73 -1.10 -14.83
CA LEU A 350 -0.70 -1.66 -13.48
C LEU A 350 0.03 -0.71 -12.52
N THR A 351 1.12 -0.08 -12.95
CA THR A 351 1.81 0.95 -12.16
C THR A 351 0.88 2.10 -11.78
N TRP A 352 0.10 2.64 -12.72
CA TRP A 352 -0.86 3.71 -12.41
C TRP A 352 -1.93 3.27 -11.42
N LEU A 353 -2.45 2.04 -11.56
CA LEU A 353 -3.42 1.48 -10.61
C LEU A 353 -2.83 1.39 -9.19
N VAL A 354 -1.60 0.89 -9.06
CA VAL A 354 -0.90 0.85 -7.77
C VAL A 354 -0.72 2.26 -7.21
N LEU A 355 -0.26 3.22 -8.02
CA LEU A 355 -0.08 4.61 -7.61
C LEU A 355 -1.40 5.27 -7.17
N GLY A 356 -2.53 4.96 -7.80
CA GLY A 356 -3.85 5.42 -7.38
C GLY A 356 -4.34 4.76 -6.10
N CYS A 357 -4.02 3.47 -5.88
CA CYS A 357 -4.40 2.75 -4.66
C CYS A 357 -3.67 3.27 -3.42
N ILE A 358 -2.45 3.81 -3.54
CA ILE A 358 -1.67 4.31 -2.38
C ILE A 358 -2.44 5.38 -1.59
N PRO A 359 -2.80 6.55 -2.15
CA PRO A 359 -3.51 7.58 -1.39
C PRO A 359 -4.90 7.12 -0.93
N ALA A 360 -5.60 6.30 -1.72
CA ALA A 360 -6.88 5.73 -1.32
C ALA A 360 -6.76 4.80 -0.10
N ALA A 361 -5.75 3.92 -0.10
CA ALA A 361 -5.46 3.02 1.01
C ALA A 361 -5.04 3.79 2.26
N THR A 362 -4.22 4.84 2.14
CA THR A 362 -3.84 5.68 3.28
C THR A 362 -5.07 6.33 3.94
N ILE A 363 -6.00 6.87 3.14
CA ILE A 363 -7.27 7.41 3.64
C ILE A 363 -8.10 6.32 4.31
N ALA A 364 -8.20 5.14 3.70
CA ALA A 364 -8.96 4.02 4.23
C ALA A 364 -8.40 3.51 5.57
N ILE A 365 -7.08 3.29 5.66
CA ILE A 365 -6.38 2.84 6.86
C ILE A 365 -6.52 3.87 7.99
N SER A 366 -6.49 5.17 7.68
CA SER A 366 -6.69 6.22 8.69
C SER A 366 -8.02 6.07 9.45
N ARG A 367 -9.05 5.48 8.84
CA ARG A 367 -10.36 5.26 9.50
C ARG A 367 -10.33 4.12 10.50
N VAL A 368 -9.56 3.07 10.23
CA VAL A 368 -9.32 1.97 11.19
C VAL A 368 -8.46 2.50 12.33
N TYR A 369 -7.41 3.25 12.00
CA TYR A 369 -6.52 3.88 12.98
C TYR A 369 -7.26 4.78 13.97
N LEU A 370 -8.12 5.67 13.46
CA LEU A 370 -8.90 6.57 14.31
C LEU A 370 -10.08 5.89 15.02
N GLY A 371 -10.24 4.57 14.89
CA GLY A 371 -11.31 3.81 15.54
C GLY A 371 -12.71 4.11 14.99
N ALA A 372 -12.81 4.67 13.78
CA ALA A 372 -14.08 5.19 13.26
C ALA A 372 -14.86 4.18 12.39
N HIS A 373 -14.20 3.11 11.94
CA HIS A 373 -14.75 2.05 11.09
C HIS A 373 -14.09 0.71 11.41
N TRP A 374 -14.87 -0.36 11.28
CA TRP A 374 -14.32 -1.71 11.34
C TRP A 374 -13.49 -2.02 10.08
N PRO A 375 -12.45 -2.86 10.18
CA PRO A 375 -11.68 -3.35 9.04
C PRO A 375 -12.55 -3.87 7.88
N THR A 376 -13.59 -4.66 8.17
CA THR A 376 -14.53 -5.17 7.17
C THR A 376 -15.34 -4.06 6.49
N ASP A 377 -15.66 -2.95 7.15
CA ASP A 377 -16.33 -1.80 6.53
C ASP A 377 -15.46 -1.17 5.43
N ILE A 378 -14.14 -1.14 5.68
CA ILE A 378 -13.14 -0.62 4.76
C ILE A 378 -12.94 -1.57 3.57
N LEU A 379 -12.90 -2.88 3.83
CA LEU A 379 -12.86 -3.89 2.78
C LEU A 379 -14.10 -3.80 1.88
N ALA A 380 -15.30 -3.67 2.48
CA ALA A 380 -16.55 -3.52 1.75
C ALA A 380 -16.56 -2.24 0.89
N GLY A 381 -16.11 -1.10 1.44
CA GLY A 381 -15.99 0.15 0.69
C GLY A 381 -15.01 0.05 -0.48
N THR A 382 -13.88 -0.62 -0.28
CA THR A 382 -12.84 -0.84 -1.30
C THR A 382 -13.33 -1.75 -2.42
N LEU A 383 -13.92 -2.90 -2.07
CA LEU A 383 -14.51 -3.85 -3.03
C LEU A 383 -15.64 -3.22 -3.83
N LEU A 384 -16.49 -2.41 -3.19
CA LEU A 384 -17.56 -1.65 -3.84
C LEU A 384 -16.98 -0.70 -4.90
N ALA A 385 -16.01 0.14 -4.54
CA ALA A 385 -15.39 1.07 -5.48
C ALA A 385 -14.72 0.36 -6.66
N MET A 386 -13.97 -0.72 -6.41
CA MET A 386 -13.34 -1.52 -7.47
C MET A 386 -14.37 -2.14 -8.41
N THR A 387 -15.44 -2.70 -7.85
CA THR A 387 -16.52 -3.36 -8.61
C THR A 387 -17.24 -2.35 -9.50
N VAL A 388 -17.65 -1.21 -8.94
CA VAL A 388 -18.31 -0.14 -9.70
C VAL A 388 -17.38 0.40 -10.78
N CYS A 389 -16.11 0.68 -10.46
CA CYS A 389 -15.14 1.16 -11.45
C CYS A 389 -14.94 0.16 -12.60
N ALA A 390 -14.83 -1.13 -12.30
CA ALA A 390 -14.67 -2.18 -13.30
C ALA A 390 -15.91 -2.31 -14.21
N PHE A 391 -17.12 -2.26 -13.65
CA PHE A 391 -18.34 -2.31 -14.46
C PHE A 391 -18.56 -1.02 -15.27
N SER A 392 -18.33 0.15 -14.69
CA SER A 392 -18.39 1.43 -15.40
C SER A 392 -17.40 1.48 -16.56
N LEU A 393 -16.18 0.93 -16.37
CA LEU A 393 -15.18 0.83 -17.42
C LEU A 393 -15.62 -0.14 -18.52
N THR A 394 -16.16 -1.30 -18.14
CA THR A 394 -16.65 -2.32 -19.07
C THR A 394 -17.79 -1.76 -19.94
N LEU A 395 -18.76 -1.07 -19.33
CA LEU A 395 -19.86 -0.43 -20.04
C LEU A 395 -19.36 0.67 -20.99
N SER A 396 -18.42 1.50 -20.53
CA SER A 396 -17.83 2.58 -21.34
C SER A 396 -16.98 2.08 -22.51
N GLN A 397 -16.52 0.82 -22.45
CA GLN A 397 -15.73 0.15 -23.48
C GLN A 397 -16.54 -0.78 -24.38
N HIS A 398 -17.84 -0.98 -24.11
CA HIS A 398 -18.67 -1.95 -24.82
C HIS A 398 -18.74 -1.69 -26.33
N ARG A 399 -18.78 -0.41 -26.74
CA ARG A 399 -18.83 -0.02 -28.16
C ARG A 399 -17.45 0.24 -28.76
N SER A 400 -16.54 0.86 -28.02
CA SER A 400 -15.18 1.17 -28.47
C SER A 400 -14.26 1.38 -27.29
N LEU A 401 -12.95 1.18 -27.46
CA LEU A 401 -11.99 1.43 -26.39
C LEU A 401 -12.02 2.90 -25.95
N LEU A 402 -11.82 3.12 -24.65
CA LEU A 402 -11.70 4.47 -24.07
C LEU A 402 -10.37 5.08 -24.56
N PRO A 403 -10.40 6.20 -25.32
CA PRO A 403 -9.20 6.75 -25.92
C PRO A 403 -8.32 7.40 -24.83
N PRO A 404 -6.99 7.40 -25.04
CA PRO A 404 -6.08 8.15 -24.17
C PRO A 404 -6.39 9.64 -24.24
N MET A 405 -6.28 10.32 -23.09
CA MET A 405 -6.47 11.77 -23.04
C MET A 405 -5.23 12.49 -23.58
N PRO A 406 -5.39 13.60 -24.32
CA PRO A 406 -4.26 14.36 -24.81
C PRO A 406 -3.46 14.96 -23.64
N PRO A 407 -2.13 15.11 -23.74
CA PRO A 407 -1.29 15.61 -22.65
C PRO A 407 -1.74 16.97 -22.10
N ARG A 408 -2.24 17.88 -22.97
CA ARG A 408 -2.79 19.20 -22.60
C ARG A 408 -3.89 19.13 -21.55
N VAL A 409 -4.71 18.08 -21.58
CA VAL A 409 -5.78 17.88 -20.60
C VAL A 409 -5.21 17.43 -19.25
N TRP A 410 -4.14 16.63 -19.24
CA TRP A 410 -3.44 16.27 -18.00
C TRP A 410 -2.76 17.47 -17.33
N TRP A 411 -2.21 18.41 -18.12
CA TRP A 411 -1.67 19.68 -17.62
C TRP A 411 -2.73 20.57 -16.94
N LEU A 412 -4.01 20.36 -17.24
CA LEU A 412 -5.12 21.03 -16.55
C LEU A 412 -5.57 20.22 -15.32
N ILE A 413 -5.81 18.91 -15.48
CA ILE A 413 -6.41 18.07 -14.44
C ILE A 413 -5.50 17.91 -13.23
N LEU A 414 -4.22 17.56 -13.43
CA LEU A 414 -3.34 17.23 -12.30
C LEU A 414 -3.10 18.42 -11.37
N PRO A 415 -2.77 19.63 -11.87
CA PRO A 415 -2.56 20.77 -11.00
C PRO A 415 -3.84 21.19 -10.28
N VAL A 416 -5.00 21.16 -10.94
CA VAL A 416 -6.27 21.56 -10.32
C VAL A 416 -6.72 20.54 -9.28
N CYS A 417 -6.70 19.24 -9.58
CA CYS A 417 -7.01 18.20 -8.61
C CYS A 417 -6.01 18.21 -7.44
N GLY A 418 -4.72 18.39 -7.73
CA GLY A 418 -3.67 18.52 -6.71
C GLY A 418 -3.88 19.73 -5.81
N ALA A 419 -4.23 20.89 -6.37
CA ALA A 419 -4.53 22.10 -5.63
C ALA A 419 -5.79 21.95 -4.77
N VAL A 420 -6.86 21.35 -5.30
CA VAL A 420 -8.09 21.07 -4.55
C VAL A 420 -7.81 20.11 -3.39
N LEU A 421 -7.13 18.98 -3.63
CA LEU A 421 -6.78 18.03 -2.57
C LEU A 421 -5.82 18.64 -1.55
N GLY A 422 -4.84 19.44 -1.99
CA GLY A 422 -3.93 20.18 -1.12
C GLY A 422 -4.69 21.16 -0.23
N PHE A 423 -5.55 22.01 -0.80
CA PHE A 423 -6.40 22.93 -0.05
C PHE A 423 -7.27 22.18 0.95
N ILE A 424 -7.87 21.06 0.55
CA ILE A 424 -8.69 20.20 1.42
C ILE A 424 -7.89 19.63 2.60
N ALA A 425 -6.62 19.25 2.40
CA ALA A 425 -5.75 18.68 3.42
C ALA A 425 -5.37 19.70 4.50
N PHE A 426 -5.19 20.98 4.12
CA PHE A 426 -4.76 22.04 5.03
C PHE A 426 -5.93 22.81 5.67
N THR A 427 -7.16 22.63 5.19
CA THR A 427 -8.35 23.33 5.72
C THR A 427 -9.17 22.47 6.68
N GLY A 428 -9.39 22.95 7.91
CA GLY A 428 -10.24 22.29 8.91
C GLY A 428 -9.52 21.31 9.85
N THR A 429 -8.18 21.34 9.90
CA THR A 429 -7.34 20.52 10.80
C THR A 429 -7.65 20.76 12.28
N SER A 430 -7.83 22.02 12.69
CA SER A 430 -8.14 22.39 14.09
C SER A 430 -9.42 21.75 14.62
N HIS A 431 -10.54 21.84 13.88
CA HIS A 431 -11.82 21.26 14.29
C HIS A 431 -11.82 19.72 14.26
N ALA A 432 -11.13 19.10 13.30
CA ALA A 432 -11.05 17.65 13.26
C ALA A 432 -10.16 17.09 14.36
N LEU A 433 -9.07 17.77 14.73
CA LEU A 433 -8.23 17.37 15.85
C LEU A 433 -9.02 17.31 17.15
N LEU A 434 -9.98 18.23 17.37
CA LEU A 434 -10.88 18.18 18.52
C LEU A 434 -11.86 17.00 18.48
N ARG A 435 -12.34 16.58 17.30
CA ARG A 435 -13.26 15.42 17.15
C ARG A 435 -12.58 14.06 17.37
N TYR A 436 -11.28 14.00 17.14
CA TYR A 436 -10.46 12.80 17.39
C TYR A 436 -9.53 13.02 18.59
N ALA A 437 -9.77 14.05 19.39
CA ALA A 437 -9.10 14.25 20.66
C ALA A 437 -9.68 13.26 21.66
N TYR A 438 -8.79 12.52 22.31
CA TYR A 438 -9.09 11.58 23.38
C TYR A 438 -8.87 12.28 24.71
#